data_AF-A0A848LDA5-F1
#
_entry.id   AF-A0A848LDA5-F1
#
_cell.length_a   1.000
_cell.length_b   1.000
_cell.length_c   1.000
_cell.angle_alpha   90.00
_cell.angle_beta   90.00
_cell.angle_gamma   90.00
#
_symmetry.space_group_name_H-M   'P 1'
#
loop_
_entity.id
_entity.type
_entity.pdbx_description
1 polymer ?
#
loop_
_entity_poly.entity_id
_entity_poly.type
_entity_poly.pdbx_seq_one_letter_code
_entity_poly.pdbx_strand_id
1 'polypeptide(L)'
;MELQMDVSVARVSPRPVHKTGIAAGPQPRLCSLEQALAYRNDQILYKFQERWSVSFEEASELFEETKKWMWLQVAARLRPGSPPLAMTVALAMVDEMLHTFILFTREYIQYCDDNYGVYLHHTPMTKKQKDAQLERFHEDPEAMLAAEACFLSDMYSFTYELLGEETVVKWYSQYPAKYSGARMAALSKSNGRRFTQVEAVEESSTCP
;
A
#
# COMPACT_ATOMS: atom_id res chain seq x y z
N MET A 1 44.06 -9.84 -29.97
CA MET A 1 44.05 -8.89 -28.85
C MET A 1 42.59 -8.63 -28.52
N GLU A 2 41.96 -9.58 -27.83
CA GLU A 2 40.55 -9.51 -27.44
C GLU A 2 40.48 -8.90 -26.05
N LEU A 3 39.79 -7.77 -25.96
CA LEU A 3 39.45 -7.11 -24.69
C LEU A 3 38.31 -7.90 -24.04
N GLN A 4 38.64 -8.71 -23.03
CA GLN A 4 37.64 -9.23 -22.10
C GLN A 4 37.08 -8.06 -21.30
N MET A 5 35.80 -7.75 -21.53
CA MET A 5 35.00 -6.96 -20.60
C MET A 5 34.71 -7.82 -19.38
N ASP A 6 35.43 -7.55 -18.30
CA ASP A 6 35.12 -8.07 -16.97
C ASP A 6 33.86 -7.35 -16.46
N VAL A 7 32.70 -7.96 -16.69
CA VAL A 7 31.44 -7.54 -16.08
C VAL A 7 31.28 -8.32 -14.78
N SER A 8 32.16 -8.04 -13.81
CA SER A 8 31.94 -8.44 -12.44
C SER A 8 30.86 -7.51 -11.86
N VAL A 9 29.59 -7.85 -12.09
CA VAL A 9 28.50 -7.33 -11.25
C VAL A 9 28.79 -7.86 -9.86
N ALA A 10 29.40 -7.02 -9.03
CA ALA A 10 29.51 -7.27 -7.61
C ALA A 10 28.12 -7.69 -7.13
N ARG A 11 28.04 -8.87 -6.50
CA ARG A 11 26.81 -9.32 -5.84
C ARG A 11 26.52 -8.31 -4.74
N VAL A 12 25.80 -7.25 -5.09
CA VAL A 12 25.18 -6.33 -4.15
C VAL A 12 24.32 -7.23 -3.28
N SER A 13 24.70 -7.33 -2.02
CA SER A 13 23.98 -8.12 -1.04
C SER A 13 22.51 -7.71 -1.13
N PRO A 14 21.57 -8.65 -1.28
CA PRO A 14 20.18 -8.29 -1.47
C PRO A 14 19.77 -7.36 -0.32
N ARG A 15 19.16 -6.21 -0.66
CA ARG A 15 18.48 -5.37 0.31
C ARG A 15 17.68 -6.32 1.22
N PRO A 16 17.60 -6.10 2.55
CA PRO A 16 16.56 -6.73 3.33
C PRO A 16 15.25 -6.29 2.69
N VAL A 17 14.73 -7.15 1.83
CA VAL A 17 13.48 -6.94 1.14
C VAL A 17 12.49 -6.61 2.24
N HIS A 18 11.74 -5.52 2.06
CA HIS A 18 10.59 -5.26 2.90
C HIS A 18 9.78 -6.56 2.98
N LYS A 19 9.78 -7.19 4.15
CA LYS A 19 8.74 -8.15 4.47
C LYS A 19 7.46 -7.35 4.70
N THR A 20 6.93 -6.71 3.65
CA THR A 20 5.48 -6.47 3.50
C THR A 20 4.72 -7.81 3.38
N GLY A 21 5.49 -8.90 3.30
CA GLY A 21 5.28 -10.19 3.93
C GLY A 21 4.43 -10.22 5.22
N ILE A 22 3.08 -10.17 5.13
CA ILE A 22 2.15 -10.96 5.96
C ILE A 22 2.91 -12.13 6.61
N ALA A 23 3.05 -12.10 7.93
CA ALA A 23 3.90 -13.03 8.68
C ALA A 23 3.48 -14.50 8.48
N ALA A 24 4.40 -15.44 8.73
CA ALA A 24 4.21 -16.87 8.59
C ALA A 24 3.01 -17.37 9.41
N GLY A 25 1.88 -17.55 8.75
CA GLY A 25 0.69 -18.25 9.23
C GLY A 25 0.47 -19.55 8.45
N PRO A 26 -0.76 -20.12 8.47
CA PRO A 26 -1.15 -21.20 7.57
C PRO A 26 -0.80 -20.87 6.11
N GLN A 27 -0.65 -21.88 5.25
CA GLN A 27 -0.49 -21.62 3.81
C GLN A 27 -1.70 -20.83 3.30
N PRO A 28 -1.52 -19.65 2.68
CA PRO A 28 -2.63 -18.89 2.14
C PRO A 28 -3.27 -19.65 0.99
N ARG A 29 -4.54 -19.34 0.73
CA ARG A 29 -5.23 -19.70 -0.51
C ARG A 29 -5.31 -18.46 -1.39
N LEU A 30 -5.46 -18.67 -2.69
CA LEU A 30 -5.72 -17.59 -3.64
C LEU A 30 -7.10 -17.79 -4.23
N CYS A 31 -8.03 -16.90 -3.91
CA CYS A 31 -9.30 -16.81 -4.64
C CYS A 31 -9.08 -16.25 -6.05
N SER A 32 -10.13 -16.24 -6.88
CA SER A 32 -10.06 -15.55 -8.18
C SER A 32 -9.98 -14.04 -7.98
N LEU A 33 -9.44 -13.32 -8.97
CA LEU A 33 -9.39 -11.86 -8.91
C LEU A 33 -10.81 -11.28 -8.82
N GLU A 34 -11.78 -11.84 -9.54
CA GLU A 34 -13.17 -11.38 -9.48
C GLU A 34 -13.74 -11.51 -8.06
N GLN A 35 -13.44 -12.61 -7.37
CA GLN A 35 -13.88 -12.82 -5.99
C GLN A 35 -13.27 -11.77 -5.04
N ALA A 36 -11.95 -11.54 -5.13
CA ALA A 36 -11.29 -10.51 -4.33
C ALA A 36 -11.91 -9.12 -4.57
N LEU A 37 -12.21 -8.78 -5.83
CA LEU A 37 -12.78 -7.49 -6.18
C LEU A 37 -14.29 -7.36 -5.88
N ALA A 38 -15.02 -8.46 -5.69
CA ALA A 38 -16.45 -8.45 -5.40
C ALA A 38 -16.81 -7.82 -4.04
N TYR A 39 -15.89 -7.80 -3.07
CA TYR A 39 -16.15 -7.20 -1.76
C TYR A 39 -16.44 -5.68 -1.86
N ARG A 40 -17.55 -5.23 -1.26
CA ARG A 40 -17.98 -3.83 -1.22
C ARG A 40 -18.33 -3.44 0.21
N ASN A 41 -17.94 -2.23 0.61
CA ASN A 41 -18.31 -1.65 1.90
C ASN A 41 -18.12 -0.13 1.87
N ASP A 42 -19.19 0.61 1.60
CA ASP A 42 -19.18 2.07 1.45
C ASP A 42 -18.72 2.82 2.70
N GLN A 43 -18.82 2.21 3.88
CA GLN A 43 -18.34 2.83 5.13
C GLN A 43 -16.82 3.03 5.11
N ILE A 44 -16.07 2.15 4.45
CA ILE A 44 -14.62 2.29 4.27
C ILE A 44 -14.32 3.53 3.40
N LEU A 45 -15.10 3.72 2.33
CA LEU A 45 -14.93 4.83 1.39
C LEU A 45 -15.25 6.16 2.08
N TYR A 46 -16.37 6.23 2.80
CA TYR A 46 -16.71 7.42 3.60
C TYR A 46 -15.64 7.73 4.64
N LYS A 47 -15.13 6.69 5.32
CA LYS A 47 -14.05 6.86 6.29
C LYS A 47 -12.77 7.39 5.65
N PHE A 48 -12.44 6.90 4.46
CA PHE A 48 -11.30 7.41 3.68
C PHE A 48 -11.48 8.89 3.35
N GLN A 49 -12.69 9.29 2.93
CA GLN A 49 -13.02 10.68 2.62
C GLN A 49 -13.00 11.61 3.85
N GLU A 50 -13.12 11.11 5.08
CA GLU A 50 -12.90 11.95 6.27
C GLU A 50 -11.47 12.49 6.35
N ARG A 51 -10.50 11.72 5.83
CA ARG A 51 -9.07 12.09 5.84
C ARG A 51 -8.59 12.69 4.51
N TRP A 52 -9.20 12.30 3.40
CA TRP A 52 -8.75 12.70 2.06
C TRP A 52 -9.86 13.41 1.28
N SER A 53 -9.52 14.53 0.65
CA SER A 53 -10.45 15.33 -0.16
C SER A 53 -10.57 14.78 -1.59
N VAL A 54 -11.04 13.53 -1.69
CA VAL A 54 -11.27 12.82 -2.96
C VAL A 54 -12.76 12.59 -3.21
N SER A 55 -13.16 12.35 -4.46
CA SER A 55 -14.54 11.98 -4.77
C SER A 55 -14.87 10.56 -4.28
N PHE A 56 -16.16 10.21 -4.24
CA PHE A 56 -16.55 8.86 -3.83
C PHE A 56 -16.12 7.81 -4.86
N GLU A 57 -16.20 8.16 -6.15
CA GLU A 57 -15.74 7.34 -7.27
C GLU A 57 -14.23 7.11 -7.20
N GLU A 58 -13.46 8.15 -6.86
CA GLU A 58 -12.02 8.05 -6.66
C GLU A 58 -11.66 7.18 -5.45
N ALA A 59 -12.40 7.32 -4.33
CA ALA A 59 -12.23 6.43 -3.18
C ALA A 59 -12.59 4.97 -3.53
N SER A 60 -13.63 4.75 -4.32
CA SER A 60 -14.05 3.43 -4.80
C SER A 60 -12.99 2.79 -5.70
N GLU A 61 -12.42 3.55 -6.63
CA GLU A 61 -11.30 3.10 -7.47
C GLU A 61 -10.09 2.72 -6.62
N LEU A 62 -9.67 3.59 -5.69
CA LEU A 62 -8.55 3.31 -4.78
C LEU A 62 -8.79 2.05 -3.94
N PHE A 63 -10.02 1.80 -3.51
CA PHE A 63 -10.36 0.58 -2.79
C PHE A 63 -10.29 -0.67 -3.68
N GLU A 64 -10.69 -0.56 -4.94
CA GLU A 64 -10.52 -1.64 -5.91
C GLU A 64 -9.04 -1.96 -6.16
N GLU A 65 -8.21 -0.94 -6.39
CA GLU A 65 -6.76 -1.09 -6.58
C GLU A 65 -6.06 -1.61 -5.31
N THR A 66 -6.56 -1.27 -4.12
CA THR A 66 -6.09 -1.84 -2.84
C THR A 66 -6.34 -3.34 -2.77
N LYS A 67 -7.51 -3.81 -3.20
CA LYS A 67 -7.83 -5.24 -3.24
C LYS A 67 -6.98 -5.98 -4.28
N LYS A 68 -6.73 -5.38 -5.46
CA LYS A 68 -5.76 -5.91 -6.44
C LYS A 68 -4.37 -6.05 -5.84
N TRP A 69 -3.88 -5.04 -5.12
CA TRP A 69 -2.60 -5.10 -4.42
C TRP A 69 -2.55 -6.24 -3.41
N MET A 70 -3.59 -6.39 -2.57
CA MET A 70 -3.67 -7.51 -1.61
C MET A 70 -3.66 -8.87 -2.31
N TRP A 71 -4.41 -9.02 -3.40
CA TRP A 71 -4.45 -10.26 -4.18
C TRP A 71 -3.07 -10.58 -4.79
N LEU A 72 -2.40 -9.57 -5.38
CA LEU A 72 -1.06 -9.70 -5.97
C LEU A 72 0.00 -10.14 -4.93
N GLN A 73 -0.08 -9.59 -3.72
CA GLN A 73 0.76 -9.97 -2.58
C GLN A 73 0.62 -11.45 -2.20
N VAL A 74 -0.58 -12.02 -2.33
CA VAL A 74 -0.82 -13.44 -2.03
C VAL A 74 -0.37 -14.32 -3.20
N ALA A 75 -0.65 -13.90 -4.44
CA ALA A 75 -0.18 -14.57 -5.64
C ALA A 75 1.36 -14.72 -5.67
N ALA A 76 2.09 -13.66 -5.33
CA ALA A 76 3.55 -13.69 -5.26
C ALA A 76 4.11 -14.67 -4.22
N ARG A 77 3.39 -14.94 -3.13
CA ARG A 77 3.85 -15.91 -2.11
C ARG A 77 3.68 -17.34 -2.56
N LEU A 78 2.61 -17.60 -3.29
CA LEU A 78 2.23 -18.94 -3.71
C LEU A 78 2.97 -19.38 -4.96
N ARG A 79 3.55 -18.45 -5.71
CA ARG A 79 4.35 -18.73 -6.90
C ARG A 79 5.86 -18.70 -6.56
N PRO A 80 6.54 -19.85 -6.62
CA PRO A 80 7.99 -19.89 -6.46
C PRO A 80 8.70 -19.00 -7.48
N GLY A 81 9.70 -18.25 -7.03
CA GLY A 81 10.48 -17.36 -7.91
C GLY A 81 9.79 -16.03 -8.25
N SER A 82 8.60 -15.76 -7.73
CA SER A 82 7.99 -14.43 -7.83
C SER A 82 8.87 -13.36 -7.20
N PRO A 83 8.87 -12.14 -7.76
CA PRO A 83 9.68 -11.08 -7.22
C PRO A 83 9.14 -10.65 -5.87
N PRO A 84 10.01 -10.10 -5.02
CA PRO A 84 9.55 -9.40 -3.85
C PRO A 84 8.68 -8.20 -4.25
N LEU A 85 7.58 -8.00 -3.55
CA LEU A 85 6.67 -6.89 -3.76
C LEU A 85 6.72 -5.92 -2.58
N ALA A 86 6.79 -4.62 -2.85
CA ALA A 86 6.81 -3.61 -1.81
C ALA A 86 5.82 -2.47 -2.12
N MET A 87 5.21 -1.93 -1.07
CA MET A 87 4.41 -0.71 -1.19
C MET A 87 5.37 0.47 -1.38
N THR A 88 5.61 0.84 -2.64
CA THR A 88 6.52 1.95 -2.98
C THR A 88 5.79 3.28 -2.90
N VAL A 89 6.53 4.39 -3.02
CA VAL A 89 5.94 5.74 -3.07
C VAL A 89 4.94 5.91 -4.20
N ALA A 90 5.03 5.11 -5.28
CA ALA A 90 4.08 5.11 -6.38
C ALA A 90 2.67 4.69 -5.94
N LEU A 91 2.59 3.87 -4.90
CA LEU A 91 1.37 3.30 -4.34
C LEU A 91 0.94 3.99 -3.04
N ALA A 92 1.45 5.18 -2.73
CA ALA A 92 1.22 5.83 -1.44
C ALA A 92 -0.27 6.01 -1.10
N MET A 93 -1.12 6.37 -2.07
CA MET A 93 -2.57 6.51 -1.81
C MET A 93 -3.28 5.16 -1.67
N VAL A 94 -2.77 4.11 -2.32
CA VAL A 94 -3.24 2.72 -2.13
C VAL A 94 -2.89 2.23 -0.72
N ASP A 95 -1.70 2.59 -0.20
CA ASP A 95 -1.30 2.30 1.18
C ASP A 95 -2.22 2.97 2.22
N GLU A 96 -2.57 4.23 1.99
CA GLU A 96 -3.50 4.97 2.86
C GLU A 96 -4.92 4.38 2.85
N MET A 97 -5.37 3.86 1.70
CA MET A 97 -6.63 3.13 1.62
C MET A 97 -6.54 1.78 2.33
N LEU A 98 -5.42 1.06 2.23
CA LEU A 98 -5.16 -0.16 2.99
C LEU A 98 -5.18 0.11 4.50
N HIS A 99 -4.55 1.19 4.98
CA HIS A 99 -4.62 1.57 6.39
C HIS A 99 -6.06 1.82 6.83
N THR A 100 -6.84 2.50 5.99
CA THR A 100 -8.26 2.75 6.27
C THR A 100 -9.03 1.45 6.36
N PHE A 101 -8.83 0.51 5.43
CA PHE A 101 -9.49 -0.79 5.46
C PHE A 101 -9.12 -1.59 6.72
N ILE A 102 -7.85 -1.61 7.12
CA ILE A 102 -7.38 -2.30 8.33
C ILE A 102 -8.10 -1.79 9.60
N LEU A 103 -8.46 -0.51 9.67
CA LEU A 103 -9.20 0.05 10.81
C LEU A 103 -10.62 -0.52 10.94
N PHE A 104 -11.22 -0.99 9.85
CA PHE A 104 -12.43 -1.81 9.87
C PHE A 104 -12.06 -3.26 10.19
N THR A 105 -11.48 -3.46 11.38
CA THR A 105 -10.77 -4.68 11.76
C THR A 105 -11.60 -5.95 11.57
N ARG A 106 -12.89 -5.94 11.93
CA ARG A 106 -13.79 -7.09 11.78
C ARG A 106 -13.98 -7.45 10.31
N GLU A 107 -14.30 -6.46 9.50
CA GLU A 107 -14.53 -6.58 8.07
C GLU A 107 -13.26 -6.97 7.33
N TYR A 108 -12.12 -6.39 7.72
CA TYR A 108 -10.82 -6.70 7.16
C TYR A 108 -10.39 -8.14 7.46
N ILE A 109 -10.56 -8.60 8.70
CA ILE A 109 -10.29 -10.00 9.08
C ILE A 109 -11.18 -10.95 8.26
N GLN A 110 -12.48 -10.67 8.17
CA GLN A 110 -13.41 -11.50 7.40
C GLN A 110 -13.03 -11.53 5.91
N TYR A 111 -12.74 -10.37 5.31
CA TYR A 111 -12.28 -10.29 3.92
C TYR A 111 -11.02 -11.13 3.70
N CYS A 112 -10.06 -11.06 4.61
CA CYS A 112 -8.82 -11.83 4.51
C CYS A 112 -9.06 -13.34 4.64
N ASP A 113 -9.93 -13.76 5.54
CA ASP A 113 -10.28 -15.17 5.73
C ASP A 113 -11.03 -15.74 4.52
N ASP A 114 -12.06 -15.04 4.05
CA ASP A 114 -12.91 -15.46 2.92
C ASP A 114 -12.10 -15.61 1.61
N ASN A 115 -11.13 -14.72 1.39
CA ASN A 115 -10.38 -14.67 0.13
C ASN A 115 -9.06 -15.42 0.18
N TYR A 116 -8.39 -15.43 1.34
CA TYR A 116 -7.02 -15.93 1.45
C TYR A 116 -6.84 -16.99 2.54
N GLY A 117 -7.83 -17.21 3.40
CA GLY A 117 -7.76 -18.12 4.55
C GLY A 117 -6.72 -17.73 5.60
N VAL A 118 -6.18 -16.52 5.52
CA VAL A 118 -5.17 -15.99 6.45
C VAL A 118 -5.32 -14.49 6.58
N TYR A 119 -5.03 -13.97 7.77
CA TYR A 119 -4.95 -12.54 8.00
C TYR A 119 -3.73 -11.93 7.30
N LEU A 120 -3.93 -10.86 6.53
CA LEU A 120 -2.84 -10.18 5.84
C LEU A 120 -2.21 -9.09 6.73
N HIS A 121 -1.06 -9.36 7.38
CA HIS A 121 -0.35 -8.33 8.14
C HIS A 121 0.28 -7.26 7.24
N HIS A 122 -0.04 -6.00 7.51
CA HIS A 122 0.71 -4.83 7.04
C HIS A 122 1.71 -4.39 8.12
N THR A 123 2.97 -4.13 7.75
CA THR A 123 4.02 -3.71 8.68
C THR A 123 4.72 -2.45 8.14
N PRO A 124 4.46 -1.28 8.74
CA PRO A 124 5.15 -0.04 8.37
C PRO A 124 6.65 -0.10 8.65
N MET A 125 7.43 0.66 7.88
CA MET A 125 8.85 0.86 8.20
C MET A 125 9.02 1.64 9.50
N THR A 126 9.86 1.11 10.38
CA THR A 126 10.35 1.81 11.57
C THR A 126 11.25 2.98 11.17
N LYS A 127 11.39 3.98 12.05
CA LYS A 127 12.33 5.10 11.85
C LYS A 127 13.75 4.60 11.59
N LYS A 128 14.23 3.63 12.38
CA LYS A 128 15.56 3.03 12.22
C LYS A 128 15.79 2.46 10.82
N GLN A 129 14.78 1.80 10.25
CA GLN A 129 14.88 1.26 8.88
C GLN A 129 14.93 2.38 7.83
N LYS A 130 14.16 3.46 8.02
CA LYS A 130 14.18 4.62 7.13
C LYS A 130 15.53 5.33 7.17
N ASP A 131 16.06 5.55 8.37
CA ASP A 131 17.37 6.18 8.58
C ASP A 131 18.49 5.35 7.91
N ALA A 132 18.48 4.03 8.11
CA ALA A 132 19.47 3.14 7.48
C ALA A 132 19.37 3.11 5.95
N GLN A 133 18.16 3.27 5.39
CA GLN A 133 17.98 3.37 3.94
C GLN A 133 18.53 4.71 3.41
N LEU A 134 18.32 5.81 4.13
CA LEU A 134 18.85 7.12 3.79
C LEU A 134 20.38 7.15 3.87
N GLU A 135 20.96 6.56 4.90
CA GLU A 135 22.41 6.44 5.07
C GLU A 135 23.04 5.70 3.89
N ARG A 136 22.50 4.53 3.53
CA ARG A 136 22.95 3.78 2.34
C ARG A 136 22.81 4.58 1.04
N PHE A 137 21.75 5.37 0.91
CA PHE A 137 21.56 6.21 -0.27
C PHE A 137 22.62 7.30 -0.36
N HIS A 138 23.05 7.85 0.78
CA HIS A 138 24.15 8.81 0.81
C HIS A 138 25.52 8.16 0.56
N GLU A 139 25.70 6.90 0.97
CA GLU A 139 26.95 6.15 0.75
C GLU A 139 27.18 5.82 -0.74
N ASP A 140 26.15 5.31 -1.43
CA ASP A 140 26.24 4.94 -2.85
C ASP A 140 24.89 5.15 -3.57
N PRO A 141 24.60 6.39 -4.01
CA PRO A 141 23.35 6.72 -4.67
C PRO A 141 23.17 5.95 -5.99
N GLU A 142 24.24 5.73 -6.75
CA GLU A 142 24.18 5.12 -8.08
C GLU A 142 23.82 3.63 -7.98
N ALA A 143 24.51 2.89 -7.11
CA ALA A 143 24.18 1.48 -6.89
C ALA A 143 22.77 1.31 -6.32
N MET A 144 22.33 2.21 -5.44
CA MET A 144 20.96 2.19 -4.92
C MET A 144 19.91 2.44 -5.99
N LEU A 145 20.13 3.41 -6.89
CA LEU A 145 19.23 3.69 -8.00
C LEU A 145 19.17 2.53 -9.00
N ALA A 146 20.33 1.93 -9.34
CA ALA A 146 20.37 0.76 -10.22
C ALA A 146 19.65 -0.45 -9.62
N ALA A 147 19.85 -0.71 -8.32
CA ALA A 147 19.15 -1.79 -7.62
C ALA A 147 17.63 -1.53 -7.53
N GLU A 148 17.21 -0.30 -7.29
CA GLU A 148 15.80 0.09 -7.27
C GLU A 148 15.17 -0.08 -8.65
N ALA A 149 15.87 0.32 -9.73
CA ALA A 149 15.38 0.13 -11.09
C ALA A 149 15.18 -1.34 -11.46
N CYS A 150 16.12 -2.23 -11.07
CA CYS A 150 15.98 -3.67 -11.26
C CYS A 150 14.77 -4.23 -10.49
N PHE A 151 14.65 -3.88 -9.21
CA PHE A 151 13.55 -4.30 -8.34
C PHE A 151 12.19 -3.84 -8.88
N LEU A 152 12.08 -2.58 -9.29
CA LEU A 152 10.86 -2.04 -9.88
C LEU A 152 10.53 -2.71 -11.20
N SER A 153 11.53 -3.01 -12.05
CA SER A 153 11.30 -3.71 -13.31
C SER A 153 10.67 -5.09 -13.07
N ASP A 154 11.18 -5.86 -12.11
CA ASP A 154 10.61 -7.17 -11.78
C ASP A 154 9.17 -7.04 -11.24
N MET A 155 8.91 -6.05 -10.38
CA MET A 155 7.56 -5.75 -9.88
C MET A 155 6.60 -5.38 -11.02
N TYR A 156 7.04 -4.58 -11.99
CA TYR A 156 6.22 -4.13 -13.12
C TYR A 156 5.86 -5.31 -14.01
N SER A 157 6.84 -6.17 -14.34
CA SER A 157 6.62 -7.37 -15.12
C SER A 157 5.63 -8.33 -14.44
N PHE A 158 5.76 -8.55 -13.13
CA PHE A 158 4.84 -9.42 -12.39
C PHE A 158 3.42 -8.83 -12.29
N THR A 159 3.32 -7.51 -12.10
CA THR A 159 2.02 -6.81 -12.10
C THR A 159 1.37 -6.86 -13.48
N TYR A 160 2.14 -6.66 -14.55
CA TYR A 160 1.65 -6.76 -15.93
C TYR A 160 1.09 -8.15 -16.22
N GLU A 161 1.83 -9.19 -15.85
CA GLU A 161 1.45 -10.58 -16.11
C GLU A 161 0.11 -10.93 -15.49
N LEU A 162 -0.16 -10.46 -14.27
CA LEU A 162 -1.34 -10.88 -13.51
C LEU A 162 -2.51 -9.90 -13.54
N LEU A 163 -2.25 -8.60 -13.69
CA LEU A 163 -3.25 -7.53 -13.58
C LEU A 163 -3.34 -6.66 -14.84
N GLY A 164 -2.51 -6.92 -15.85
CA GLY A 164 -2.54 -6.27 -17.15
C GLY A 164 -1.91 -4.87 -17.20
N GLU A 165 -1.82 -4.35 -18.41
CA GLU A 165 -1.21 -3.06 -18.73
C GLU A 165 -1.88 -1.88 -18.01
N GLU A 166 -3.21 -1.86 -17.96
CA GLU A 166 -3.97 -0.78 -17.35
C GLU A 166 -3.54 -0.56 -15.89
N THR A 167 -3.41 -1.66 -15.13
CA THR A 167 -3.00 -1.60 -13.73
C THR A 167 -1.57 -1.09 -13.58
N VAL A 168 -0.64 -1.54 -14.44
CA VAL A 168 0.76 -1.07 -14.44
C VAL A 168 0.86 0.42 -14.72
N VAL A 169 0.18 0.90 -15.77
CA VAL A 169 0.17 2.32 -16.13
C VAL A 169 -0.45 3.15 -15.01
N LYS A 170 -1.55 2.69 -14.43
CA LYS A 170 -2.24 3.36 -13.32
C LYS A 170 -1.32 3.49 -12.10
N TRP A 171 -0.73 2.38 -11.65
CA TRP A 171 0.08 2.34 -10.43
C TRP A 171 1.43 3.03 -10.55
N TYR A 172 2.11 2.90 -11.69
CA TYR A 172 3.52 3.29 -11.80
C TYR A 172 3.77 4.52 -12.69
N SER A 173 2.74 5.04 -13.34
CA SER A 173 2.82 6.29 -14.11
C SER A 173 1.79 7.32 -13.64
N GLN A 174 0.52 6.95 -13.56
CA GLN A 174 -0.56 7.90 -13.26
C GLN A 174 -0.61 8.28 -11.77
N TYR A 175 -0.58 7.30 -10.87
CA TYR A 175 -0.66 7.53 -9.42
C TYR A 175 0.52 8.33 -8.85
N PRO A 176 1.79 8.10 -9.24
CA PRO A 176 2.90 8.95 -8.81
C PRO A 176 2.70 10.43 -9.18
N ALA A 177 2.15 10.69 -10.37
CA ALA A 177 1.82 12.04 -10.78
C ALA A 177 0.63 12.58 -9.96
N LYS A 178 -0.47 11.83 -9.89
CA LYS A 178 -1.73 12.23 -9.24
C LYS A 178 -1.60 12.43 -7.73
N TYR A 179 -0.86 11.55 -7.07
CA TYR A 179 -0.68 11.49 -5.62
C TYR A 179 0.78 11.75 -5.23
N SER A 180 1.41 12.74 -5.85
CA SER A 180 2.72 13.22 -5.39
C SER A 180 2.62 13.74 -3.95
N GLY A 181 3.74 13.77 -3.21
CA GLY A 181 3.73 14.21 -1.80
C GLY A 181 3.08 15.59 -1.58
N ALA A 182 3.32 16.54 -2.48
CA ALA A 182 2.67 17.86 -2.44
C ALA A 182 1.15 17.79 -2.71
N ARG A 183 0.71 16.95 -3.65
CA ARG A 183 -0.72 16.76 -3.93
C ARG A 183 -1.43 16.03 -2.80
N MET A 184 -0.80 15.00 -2.23
CA MET A 184 -1.32 14.32 -1.04
C MET A 184 -1.45 15.29 0.13
N ALA A 185 -0.45 16.13 0.38
CA ALA A 185 -0.54 17.15 1.42
C ALA A 185 -1.74 18.10 1.21
N ALA A 186 -2.02 18.49 -0.04
CA ALA A 186 -3.18 19.32 -0.37
C ALA A 186 -4.52 18.57 -0.24
N LEU A 187 -4.55 17.26 -0.48
CA LEU A 187 -5.74 16.43 -0.32
C LEU A 187 -6.04 16.09 1.14
N SER A 188 -5.02 16.02 2.00
CA SER A 188 -5.16 15.65 3.40
C SER A 188 -5.98 16.69 4.18
N LYS A 189 -7.03 16.23 4.85
CA LYS A 189 -7.83 17.04 5.78
C LYS A 189 -7.13 17.07 7.14
N SER A 190 -7.02 18.25 7.75
CA SER A 190 -6.56 18.34 9.13
C SER A 190 -7.57 17.64 10.06
N ASN A 191 -7.10 16.83 11.01
CA ASN A 191 -7.93 16.17 12.04
C ASN A 191 -8.55 17.19 13.01
N GLY A 192 -9.50 17.98 12.52
CA GLY A 192 -10.28 18.95 13.29
C GLY A 192 -11.52 18.29 13.87
N ARG A 193 -11.39 17.30 14.75
CA ARG A 193 -12.50 17.00 15.68
C ARG A 193 -12.57 18.15 16.68
N ARG A 194 -13.25 19.24 16.32
CA ARG A 194 -13.78 20.18 17.31
C ARG A 194 -14.91 19.44 18.01
N PHE A 195 -14.64 18.92 19.20
CA PHE A 195 -15.69 18.71 20.18
C PHE A 195 -16.23 20.11 20.50
N THR A 196 -17.29 20.54 19.82
CA THR A 196 -18.03 21.72 20.27
C THR A 196 -18.62 21.37 21.62
N GLN A 197 -18.22 22.12 22.65
CA GLN A 197 -18.84 22.07 23.96
C GLN A 197 -20.35 22.20 23.78
N VAL A 198 -21.10 21.20 24.22
CA VAL A 198 -22.55 21.36 24.39
C VAL A 198 -22.69 22.28 25.59
N GLU A 199 -23.03 23.54 25.37
CA GLU A 199 -23.35 24.46 26.47
C GLU A 199 -24.55 23.88 27.23
N ALA A 200 -24.33 23.62 28.52
CA ALA A 200 -25.39 23.18 29.41
C ALA A 200 -26.41 24.31 29.53
N VAL A 201 -27.65 24.05 29.12
CA VAL A 201 -28.78 24.91 29.43
C VAL A 201 -29.06 24.74 30.93
N GLU A 202 -28.69 25.73 31.74
CA GLU A 202 -29.15 25.82 33.12
C GLU A 202 -30.66 26.07 33.09
N GLU A 203 -31.45 25.03 33.36
CA GLU A 203 -32.85 25.18 33.72
C GLU A 203 -32.93 25.86 35.10
N SER A 204 -33.21 27.16 35.11
CA SER A 204 -33.65 27.86 36.31
C SER A 204 -35.10 27.45 36.64
N SER A 205 -35.24 26.31 37.31
CA SER A 205 -36.47 25.95 37.99
C SER A 205 -36.64 26.83 39.23
N THR A 206 -37.22 28.02 39.06
CA THR A 206 -37.91 28.71 40.17
C THR A 206 -39.26 28.05 40.36
N CYS A 207 -39.38 27.22 41.39
CA CYS A 207 -40.68 26.77 41.91
C CYS A 207 -41.09 27.72 43.07
N PRO A 208 -42.38 28.11 43.17
CA PRO A 208 -42.87 29.11 44.11
C PRO A 208 -42.87 28.68 45.58
#